data_AF-A0A1I3ASL7-F1
#
_entry.id   AF-A0A1I3ASL7-F1
#
_cell.length_a   1.000
_cell.length_b   1.000
_cell.length_c   1.000
_cell.angle_alpha   90.00
_cell.angle_beta   90.00
_cell.angle_gamma   90.00
#
_symmetry.space_group_name_H-M   'P 1'
#
loop_
_entity.id
_entity.type
_entity.pdbx_description
1 polymer ?
#
loop_
_entity_poly.entity_id
_entity_poly.type
_entity_poly.pdbx_seq_one_letter_code
_entity_poly.pdbx_strand_id
1 'polypeptide(L)'
;MKNKEKKQIPVIGQGINKKAGITIFTLVMLIMGVIIVCYHNPLANQTDELVKKIIACTLIVIAVIAFIKFYDKITQLPFELYQNRRLIWRLAKNDFKRRYAGSYMGAVWAMIQPVVTVAMYYIVFQVIMPQKATLVGEGIEVPYLVFLTAGLVPWFYFSEAIVNGMMALLEYEYLVKKVVFKISILPIIKIIAATFIHGFFVLVLLIIAWFYGFTPSLYTLQIFYYSFCMFVLVLAVSYTTCSVVIYFRDLQQIVNIALQIGMWATPVLWNLGSFSKKAQMLVKINPLVYIVEGYRSAIYEKQWFWEDFYSTMYFWIITIGLFCIGALVYKRLKVHFADIM
;
A
#
# COMPACT_ATOMS: atom_id res chain seq x y z
N MET A 1 -46.54 8.03 -7.54
CA MET A 1 -46.17 6.86 -8.37
C MET A 1 -45.58 7.31 -9.69
N LYS A 2 -44.25 7.29 -9.83
CA LYS A 2 -43.57 7.30 -11.14
C LYS A 2 -42.37 6.38 -11.00
N ASN A 3 -42.53 5.18 -11.55
CA ASN A 3 -41.49 4.18 -11.70
C ASN A 3 -40.30 4.82 -12.43
N LYS A 4 -39.26 5.19 -11.69
CA LYS A 4 -37.93 5.37 -12.29
C LYS A 4 -37.45 3.97 -12.60
N GLU A 5 -37.71 3.54 -13.84
CA GLU A 5 -37.05 2.39 -14.43
C GLU A 5 -35.57 2.46 -14.07
N LYS A 6 -35.10 1.43 -13.35
CA LYS A 6 -33.69 1.14 -13.19
C LYS A 6 -33.14 0.93 -14.60
N LYS A 7 -32.68 2.00 -15.24
CA LYS A 7 -31.90 1.95 -16.46
C LYS A 7 -30.65 1.16 -16.10
N GLN A 8 -30.69 -0.15 -16.33
CA GLN A 8 -29.55 -1.03 -16.26
C GLN A 8 -28.50 -0.41 -17.17
N ILE A 9 -27.50 0.22 -16.55
CA ILE A 9 -26.30 0.64 -17.25
C ILE A 9 -25.80 -0.64 -17.92
N PRO A 10 -25.66 -0.67 -19.26
CA PRO A 10 -25.25 -1.87 -19.95
C PRO A 10 -23.93 -2.34 -19.33
N VAL A 11 -23.86 -3.62 -19.00
CA VAL A 11 -22.64 -4.28 -18.55
C VAL A 11 -21.71 -4.34 -19.76
N ILE A 12 -21.08 -3.21 -20.06
CA ILE A 12 -20.19 -3.07 -21.21
C ILE A 12 -18.87 -3.75 -20.89
N GLY A 13 -18.66 -4.90 -21.55
CA GLY A 13 -17.35 -5.45 -21.85
C GLY A 13 -16.99 -6.72 -21.09
N GLN A 14 -17.02 -7.84 -21.81
CA GLN A 14 -16.57 -9.16 -21.38
C GLN A 14 -15.05 -9.14 -21.15
N GLY A 15 -14.62 -8.98 -19.89
CA GLY A 15 -13.19 -9.07 -19.55
C GLY A 15 -12.72 -10.52 -19.40
N ILE A 16 -13.51 -11.35 -18.72
CA ILE A 16 -13.32 -12.78 -18.52
C ILE A 16 -14.72 -13.36 -18.22
N ASN A 17 -15.07 -14.54 -18.73
CA ASN A 17 -16.31 -15.23 -18.32
C ASN A 17 -16.29 -15.43 -16.80
N LYS A 18 -17.37 -15.11 -16.07
CA LYS A 18 -17.48 -15.28 -14.61
C LYS A 18 -16.98 -16.63 -14.13
N LYS A 19 -17.35 -17.72 -14.84
CA LYS A 19 -16.86 -19.06 -14.54
C LYS A 19 -15.34 -19.14 -14.67
N ALA A 20 -14.78 -18.70 -15.79
CA ALA A 20 -13.33 -18.70 -16.03
C ALA A 20 -12.57 -17.84 -15.00
N GLY A 21 -13.09 -16.66 -14.63
CA GLY A 21 -12.45 -15.79 -13.64
C GLY A 21 -12.46 -16.39 -12.23
N ILE A 22 -13.56 -17.05 -11.85
CA ILE A 22 -13.61 -17.81 -10.59
C ILE A 22 -12.61 -18.97 -10.65
N THR A 23 -12.60 -19.76 -11.73
CA THR A 23 -11.68 -20.90 -11.91
C THR A 23 -10.22 -20.48 -11.81
N ILE A 24 -9.82 -19.41 -12.51
CA ILE A 24 -8.45 -18.89 -12.47
C ILE A 24 -8.08 -18.47 -11.04
N PHE A 25 -8.94 -17.70 -10.37
CA PHE A 25 -8.67 -17.27 -9.00
C PHE A 25 -8.56 -18.45 -8.04
N THR A 26 -9.48 -19.42 -8.11
CA THR A 26 -9.43 -20.62 -7.27
C THR A 26 -8.19 -21.45 -7.54
N LEU A 27 -7.75 -21.55 -8.80
CA LEU A 27 -6.57 -22.32 -9.18
C LEU A 27 -5.29 -21.64 -8.68
N VAL A 28 -5.18 -20.32 -8.81
CA VAL A 28 -4.07 -19.55 -8.24
C VAL A 28 -4.01 -19.72 -6.72
N MET A 29 -5.15 -19.58 -6.02
CA MET A 29 -5.21 -19.75 -4.57
C MET A 29 -4.91 -21.19 -4.13
N LEU A 30 -5.30 -22.20 -4.94
CA LEU A 30 -4.98 -23.59 -4.68
C LEU A 30 -3.49 -23.88 -4.88
N ILE A 31 -2.88 -23.41 -5.98
CA ILE A 31 -1.44 -23.49 -6.20
C ILE A 31 -0.70 -22.83 -5.03
N MET A 32 -1.17 -21.66 -4.60
CA MET A 32 -0.60 -20.95 -3.47
C MET A 32 -0.70 -21.76 -2.18
N GLY A 33 -1.85 -22.39 -1.91
CA GLY A 33 -2.06 -23.32 -0.80
C GLY A 33 -1.12 -24.53 -0.87
N VAL A 34 -0.92 -25.13 -2.04
CA VAL A 34 0.02 -26.24 -2.25
C VAL A 34 1.44 -25.81 -1.96
N ILE A 35 1.88 -24.65 -2.49
CA ILE A 35 3.22 -24.11 -2.22
C ILE A 35 3.41 -23.90 -0.71
N ILE A 36 2.40 -23.37 0.00
CA ILE A 36 2.48 -23.17 1.47
C ILE A 36 2.65 -24.49 2.21
N VAL A 37 1.88 -25.52 1.84
CA VAL A 37 1.95 -26.82 2.50
C VAL A 37 3.30 -27.50 2.23
N CYS A 38 3.79 -27.42 0.99
CA CYS A 38 5.04 -28.02 0.54
C CYS A 38 6.30 -27.24 0.97
N TYR A 39 6.20 -25.95 1.25
CA TYR A 39 7.33 -25.13 1.70
C TYR A 39 7.80 -25.61 3.07
N HIS A 40 9.08 -25.95 3.20
CA HIS A 40 9.66 -26.38 4.47
C HIS A 40 10.86 -25.50 4.81
N ASN A 41 10.86 -24.93 6.03
CA ASN A 41 11.97 -24.12 6.50
C ASN A 41 12.76 -24.90 7.56
N PRO A 42 13.93 -25.47 7.21
CA PRO A 42 14.69 -26.32 8.14
C PRO A 42 15.24 -25.56 9.36
N LEU A 43 15.23 -24.22 9.33
CA LEU A 43 15.73 -23.36 10.41
C LEU A 43 14.60 -22.89 11.35
N ALA A 44 13.33 -23.19 11.03
CA ALA A 44 12.19 -22.79 11.84
C ALA A 44 11.80 -23.87 12.86
N ASN A 45 11.27 -23.44 13.99
CA ASN A 45 10.61 -24.36 14.92
C ASN A 45 9.40 -25.01 14.22
N GLN A 46 9.36 -26.34 14.20
CA GLN A 46 8.33 -27.09 13.47
C GLN A 46 6.90 -26.74 13.92
N THR A 47 6.68 -26.46 15.21
CA THR A 47 5.37 -26.04 15.71
C THR A 47 4.96 -24.67 15.17
N ASP A 48 5.89 -23.71 15.12
CA ASP A 48 5.61 -22.37 14.60
C ASP A 48 5.37 -22.41 13.08
N GLU A 49 6.09 -23.27 12.36
CA GLU A 49 5.88 -23.50 10.93
C GLU A 49 4.47 -24.07 10.67
N LEU A 50 4.06 -25.10 11.41
CA LEU A 50 2.72 -25.70 11.29
C LEU A 50 1.61 -24.68 11.58
N VAL A 51 1.74 -23.89 12.64
CA VAL A 51 0.75 -22.86 12.98
C VAL A 51 0.62 -21.83 11.85
N LYS A 52 1.74 -21.35 11.30
CA LYS A 52 1.73 -20.41 10.16
C LYS A 52 1.05 -21.01 8.92
N LYS A 53 1.33 -22.28 8.60
CA LYS A 53 0.69 -22.99 7.48
C LYS A 53 -0.82 -23.10 7.67
N ILE A 54 -1.28 -23.49 8.87
CA ILE A 54 -2.72 -23.60 9.17
C ILE A 54 -3.41 -22.25 8.99
N ILE A 55 -2.87 -21.18 9.58
CA ILE A 55 -3.45 -19.83 9.47
C ILE A 55 -3.52 -19.38 8.01
N ALA A 56 -2.43 -19.56 7.25
CA ALA A 56 -2.38 -19.16 5.84
C ALA A 56 -3.41 -19.93 4.99
N CYS A 57 -3.52 -21.26 5.18
CA CYS A 57 -4.51 -22.08 4.49
C CYS A 57 -5.96 -21.67 4.85
N THR A 58 -6.24 -21.41 6.13
CA THR A 58 -7.57 -20.93 6.55
C THR A 58 -7.93 -19.60 5.90
N LEU A 59 -6.98 -18.64 5.87
CA LEU A 59 -7.20 -17.35 5.22
C LEU A 59 -7.43 -17.48 3.71
N ILE A 60 -6.69 -18.39 3.05
CA ILE A 60 -6.89 -18.71 1.63
C ILE A 60 -8.30 -19.22 1.37
N VAL A 61 -8.79 -20.17 2.17
CA VAL A 61 -10.13 -20.73 2.03
C VAL A 61 -11.20 -19.64 2.22
N ILE A 62 -11.06 -18.80 3.24
CA ILE A 62 -11.96 -17.67 3.48
C ILE A 62 -11.96 -16.71 2.29
N ALA A 63 -10.78 -16.36 1.77
CA ALA A 63 -10.63 -15.48 0.61
C ALA A 63 -11.28 -16.07 -0.65
N VAL A 64 -11.13 -17.38 -0.90
CA VAL A 64 -11.79 -18.09 -2.01
C VAL A 64 -13.31 -18.04 -1.89
N ILE A 65 -13.85 -18.37 -0.72
CA ILE A 65 -15.30 -18.35 -0.48
C ILE A 65 -15.85 -16.93 -0.68
N ALA A 66 -15.17 -15.91 -0.12
CA ALA A 66 -15.56 -14.53 -0.28
C ALA A 66 -15.51 -14.07 -1.75
N PHE A 67 -14.46 -14.42 -2.49
CA PHE A 67 -14.31 -14.07 -3.90
C PHE A 67 -15.40 -14.71 -4.76
N ILE A 68 -15.73 -15.99 -4.54
CA ILE A 68 -16.84 -16.67 -5.24
C ILE A 68 -18.16 -15.96 -4.97
N LYS A 69 -18.46 -15.69 -3.69
CA LYS A 69 -19.73 -15.08 -3.27
C LYS A 69 -19.90 -13.65 -3.80
N PHE A 70 -18.81 -12.90 -3.90
CA PHE A 70 -18.83 -11.47 -4.22
C PHE A 70 -18.16 -11.10 -5.56
N TYR A 71 -17.94 -12.08 -6.42
CA TYR A 71 -17.20 -11.95 -7.69
C TYR A 71 -17.61 -10.71 -8.50
N ASP A 72 -18.91 -10.56 -8.81
CA ASP A 72 -19.41 -9.48 -9.66
C ASP A 72 -19.21 -8.10 -9.03
N LYS A 73 -19.06 -8.01 -7.71
CA LYS A 73 -18.81 -6.74 -7.01
C LYS A 73 -17.32 -6.42 -7.01
N ILE A 74 -16.47 -7.43 -6.77
CA ILE A 74 -15.02 -7.26 -6.65
C ILE A 74 -14.39 -6.99 -8.02
N THR A 75 -14.78 -7.70 -9.07
CA THR A 75 -14.13 -7.61 -10.40
C THR A 75 -14.51 -6.36 -11.19
N GLN A 76 -15.67 -5.75 -10.90
CA GLN A 76 -16.12 -4.55 -11.58
C GLN A 76 -15.17 -3.37 -11.38
N LEU A 77 -14.61 -3.21 -10.19
CA LEU A 77 -13.76 -2.07 -9.88
C LEU A 77 -12.43 -2.12 -10.65
N PRO A 78 -11.61 -3.19 -10.59
CA PRO A 78 -10.40 -3.32 -11.42
C PRO A 78 -10.68 -3.16 -12.91
N PHE A 79 -11.81 -3.68 -13.38
CA PHE A 79 -12.22 -3.56 -14.77
C PHE A 79 -12.53 -2.11 -15.17
N GLU A 80 -13.30 -1.38 -14.35
CA GLU A 80 -13.54 0.06 -14.56
C GLU A 80 -12.22 0.85 -14.56
N LEU A 81 -11.28 0.51 -13.68
CA LEU A 81 -9.95 1.14 -13.64
C LEU A 81 -9.17 0.89 -14.95
N TYR A 82 -9.15 -0.36 -15.42
CA TYR A 82 -8.44 -0.71 -16.65
C TYR A 82 -9.04 -0.04 -17.89
N GLN A 83 -10.36 -0.02 -18.02
CA GLN A 83 -11.04 0.68 -19.14
C GLN A 83 -10.65 2.16 -19.18
N ASN A 84 -10.55 2.81 -18.01
CA ASN A 84 -10.30 4.24 -17.88
C ASN A 84 -8.83 4.61 -17.69
N ARG A 85 -7.88 3.67 -17.82
CA ARG A 85 -6.43 3.86 -17.56
C ARG A 85 -5.81 5.10 -18.22
N ARG A 86 -6.20 5.42 -19.47
CA ARG A 86 -5.70 6.61 -20.19
C ARG A 86 -6.20 7.91 -19.57
N LEU A 87 -7.47 7.94 -19.16
CA LEU A 87 -8.07 9.08 -18.47
C LEU A 87 -7.47 9.25 -17.07
N ILE A 88 -7.34 8.15 -16.32
CA ILE A 88 -6.69 8.11 -15.01
C ILE A 88 -5.30 8.74 -15.09
N TRP A 89 -4.48 8.31 -16.05
CA TRP A 89 -3.13 8.82 -16.21
C TRP A 89 -3.09 10.32 -16.52
N ARG A 90 -3.99 10.81 -17.40
CA ARG A 90 -4.09 12.25 -17.71
C ARG A 90 -4.52 13.05 -16.48
N LEU A 91 -5.52 12.58 -15.76
CA LEU A 91 -6.02 13.26 -14.57
C LEU A 91 -5.01 13.23 -13.42
N ALA A 92 -4.26 12.14 -13.24
CA ALA A 92 -3.20 12.07 -12.22
C ALA A 92 -2.07 13.07 -12.49
N LYS A 93 -1.64 13.20 -13.75
CA LYS A 93 -0.67 14.23 -14.16
C LYS A 93 -1.20 15.64 -13.90
N ASN A 94 -2.46 15.89 -14.23
CA ASN A 94 -3.09 17.18 -14.02
C ASN A 94 -3.25 17.50 -12.53
N ASP A 95 -3.61 16.50 -11.71
CA ASP A 95 -3.73 16.65 -10.26
C ASP A 95 -2.38 17.05 -9.63
N PHE A 96 -1.31 16.34 -10.01
CA PHE A 96 0.05 16.67 -9.56
C PHE A 96 0.47 18.08 -9.98
N LYS A 97 0.28 18.46 -11.25
CA LYS A 97 0.61 19.81 -11.73
C LYS A 97 -0.19 20.89 -11.01
N ARG A 98 -1.49 20.68 -10.81
CA ARG A 98 -2.39 21.64 -10.17
C ARG A 98 -2.03 21.86 -8.70
N ARG A 99 -1.63 20.81 -7.97
CA ARG A 99 -1.25 20.89 -6.55
C ARG A 99 -0.13 21.92 -6.30
N TYR A 100 0.75 22.09 -7.27
CA TYR A 100 1.91 22.98 -7.18
C TYR A 100 1.81 24.20 -8.10
N ALA A 101 0.67 24.40 -8.76
CA ALA A 101 0.45 25.55 -9.62
C ALA A 101 0.26 26.83 -8.79
N GLY A 102 0.80 27.96 -9.26
CA GLY A 102 0.64 29.26 -8.60
C GLY A 102 1.52 29.49 -7.37
N SER A 103 2.36 28.52 -6.97
CA SER A 103 3.37 28.71 -5.92
C SER A 103 4.73 29.07 -6.53
N TYR A 104 5.44 30.04 -5.94
CA TYR A 104 6.76 30.47 -6.40
C TYR A 104 7.78 29.32 -6.48
N MET A 105 7.81 28.41 -5.50
CA MET A 105 8.72 27.25 -5.50
C MET A 105 8.10 25.99 -6.11
N GLY A 106 6.81 26.03 -6.49
CA GLY A 106 6.13 24.92 -7.15
C GLY A 106 6.30 23.58 -6.44
N ALA A 107 6.71 22.55 -7.20
CA ALA A 107 6.84 21.17 -6.71
C ALA A 107 7.95 20.98 -5.66
N VAL A 108 8.87 21.94 -5.51
CA VAL A 108 9.92 21.89 -4.47
C VAL A 108 9.30 21.86 -3.07
N TRP A 109 8.13 22.48 -2.87
CA TRP A 109 7.41 22.42 -1.59
C TRP A 109 7.03 21.00 -1.16
N ALA A 110 6.80 20.10 -2.12
CA ALA A 110 6.55 18.68 -1.84
C ALA A 110 7.73 18.01 -1.14
N MET A 111 8.94 18.52 -1.39
CA MET A 111 10.20 17.93 -0.97
C MET A 111 10.70 18.51 0.35
N ILE A 112 10.41 19.78 0.62
CA ILE A 112 10.90 20.49 1.80
C ILE A 112 10.49 19.77 3.08
N GLN A 113 9.21 19.43 3.25
CA GLN A 113 8.73 18.83 4.51
C GLN A 113 9.35 17.44 4.78
N PRO A 114 9.42 16.50 3.82
CA PRO A 114 10.13 15.24 4.04
C PRO A 114 11.65 15.41 4.25
N VAL A 115 12.31 16.32 3.52
CA VAL A 115 13.76 16.58 3.70
C VAL A 115 14.04 17.13 5.09
N VAL A 116 13.25 18.10 5.57
CA VAL A 116 13.33 18.61 6.94
C VAL A 116 13.08 17.48 7.94
N THR A 117 12.11 16.59 7.68
CA THR A 117 11.83 15.45 8.55
C THR A 117 13.03 14.49 8.65
N VAL A 118 13.65 14.13 7.52
CA VAL A 118 14.87 13.31 7.49
C VAL A 118 16.01 13.99 8.25
N ALA A 119 16.24 15.29 7.99
CA ALA A 119 17.30 16.06 8.63
C ALA A 119 17.10 16.13 10.15
N MET A 120 15.86 16.38 10.61
CA MET A 120 15.53 16.43 12.03
C MET A 120 15.76 15.08 12.71
N TYR A 121 15.29 13.98 12.13
CA TYR A 121 15.54 12.65 12.68
C TYR A 121 17.03 12.29 12.68
N TYR A 122 17.76 12.62 11.62
CA TYR A 122 19.20 12.43 11.56
C TYR A 122 19.91 13.23 12.67
N ILE A 123 19.61 14.52 12.83
CA ILE A 123 20.20 15.34 13.89
C ILE A 123 19.91 14.74 15.27
N VAL A 124 18.65 14.39 15.55
CA VAL A 124 18.26 13.88 16.86
C VAL A 124 18.92 12.52 17.16
N PHE A 125 18.85 11.55 16.25
CA PHE A 125 19.25 10.16 16.53
C PHE A 125 20.69 9.83 16.15
N GLN A 126 21.35 10.63 15.31
CA GLN A 126 22.76 10.44 14.98
C GLN A 126 23.67 11.43 15.70
N VAL A 127 23.28 12.70 15.81
CA VAL A 127 24.15 13.76 16.35
C VAL A 127 23.92 13.97 17.85
N ILE A 128 22.66 14.13 18.27
CA ILE A 128 22.31 14.43 19.67
C ILE A 128 22.28 13.15 20.52
N MET A 129 21.70 12.08 20.01
CA MET A 129 21.56 10.79 20.71
C MET A 129 22.16 9.65 19.87
N PRO A 130 23.49 9.61 19.64
CA PRO A 130 24.11 8.65 18.75
C PRO A 130 23.73 7.21 19.14
N GLN A 131 22.91 6.59 18.31
CA GLN A 131 22.66 5.15 18.39
C GLN A 131 23.95 4.44 17.97
N LYS A 132 24.32 3.33 18.64
CA LYS A 132 25.39 2.46 18.12
C LYS A 132 25.00 2.04 16.69
N ALA A 133 25.96 2.04 15.77
CA ALA A 133 25.73 1.61 14.40
C ALA A 133 24.89 0.33 14.42
N THR A 134 23.77 0.36 13.70
CA THR A 134 22.88 -0.79 13.66
C THR A 134 23.58 -1.84 12.82
N LEU A 135 24.27 -2.77 13.47
CA LEU A 135 24.82 -3.95 12.82
C LEU A 135 23.64 -4.75 12.28
N VAL A 136 23.56 -4.89 10.96
CA VAL A 136 22.55 -5.71 10.31
C VAL A 136 23.22 -6.98 9.81
N GLY A 137 22.66 -8.14 10.16
CA GLY A 137 23.12 -9.43 9.65
C GLY A 137 24.63 -9.66 9.85
N GLU A 138 25.32 -10.07 8.78
CA GLU A 138 26.72 -10.53 8.68
C GLU A 138 27.82 -9.54 9.12
N GLY A 139 27.56 -8.64 10.08
CA GLY A 139 28.53 -7.67 10.59
C GLY A 139 28.68 -6.42 9.72
N ILE A 140 27.72 -6.14 8.82
CA ILE A 140 27.74 -4.93 8.00
C ILE A 140 27.24 -3.75 8.85
N GLU A 141 28.11 -2.75 9.03
CA GLU A 141 27.71 -1.47 9.61
C GLU A 141 26.92 -0.67 8.58
N VAL A 142 25.63 -0.49 8.82
CA VAL A 142 24.76 0.35 7.99
C VAL A 142 24.74 1.77 8.57
N PRO A 143 25.13 2.80 7.80
CA PRO A 143 25.02 4.19 8.23
C PRO A 143 23.57 4.54 8.56
N TYR A 144 23.36 5.25 9.66
CA TYR A 144 22.01 5.58 10.14
C TYR A 144 21.17 6.31 9.09
N LEU A 145 21.77 7.17 8.27
CA LEU A 145 21.05 7.89 7.22
C LEU A 145 20.48 6.94 6.15
N VAL A 146 21.20 5.88 5.78
CA VAL A 146 20.73 4.87 4.82
C VAL A 146 19.59 4.06 5.45
N PHE A 147 19.75 3.63 6.69
CA PHE A 147 18.71 2.93 7.46
C PHE A 147 17.43 3.77 7.60
N LEU A 148 17.58 5.05 7.96
CA LEU A 148 16.50 6.00 8.20
C LEU A 148 15.74 6.28 6.91
N THR A 149 16.45 6.57 5.81
CA THR A 149 15.81 6.88 4.53
C THR A 149 15.14 5.66 3.92
N ALA A 150 15.72 4.45 4.05
CA ALA A 150 15.09 3.21 3.60
C ALA A 150 13.73 2.97 4.30
N GLY A 151 13.58 3.37 5.56
CA GLY A 151 12.30 3.31 6.27
C GLY A 151 11.35 4.48 5.97
N LEU A 152 11.86 5.71 5.88
CA LEU A 152 11.03 6.90 5.71
C LEU A 152 10.42 7.03 4.32
N VAL A 153 11.12 6.64 3.26
CA VAL A 153 10.61 6.75 1.87
C VAL A 153 9.27 6.03 1.67
N PRO A 154 9.13 4.73 1.99
CA PRO A 154 7.83 4.06 1.88
C PRO A 154 6.79 4.66 2.84
N TRP A 155 7.21 5.11 4.03
CA TRP A 155 6.30 5.73 5.01
C TRP A 155 5.71 7.07 4.53
N PHE A 156 6.52 7.93 3.92
CA PHE A 156 6.05 9.19 3.34
C PHE A 156 5.00 8.93 2.27
N TYR A 157 5.26 7.96 1.37
CA TYR A 157 4.30 7.61 0.35
C TYR A 157 3.00 7.06 0.94
N PHE A 158 3.06 6.17 1.92
CA PHE A 158 1.87 5.65 2.59
C PHE A 158 1.02 6.77 3.20
N SER A 159 1.64 7.62 4.00
CA SER A 159 0.97 8.69 4.74
C SER A 159 0.32 9.71 3.81
N GLU A 160 1.03 10.10 2.75
CA GLU A 160 0.51 11.05 1.78
C GLU A 160 -0.61 10.43 0.93
N ALA A 161 -0.40 9.21 0.42
CA ALA A 161 -1.29 8.59 -0.53
C ALA A 161 -2.60 8.12 0.12
N ILE A 162 -2.60 7.68 1.39
CA ILE A 162 -3.84 7.30 2.10
C ILE A 162 -4.71 8.50 2.42
N VAL A 163 -4.13 9.64 2.81
CA VAL A 163 -4.87 10.88 3.08
C VAL A 163 -5.46 11.42 1.77
N ASN A 164 -4.63 11.52 0.72
CA ASN A 164 -5.09 11.97 -0.60
C ASN A 164 -6.15 11.01 -1.20
N GLY A 165 -5.97 9.70 -1.04
CA GLY A 165 -6.90 8.69 -1.52
C GLY A 165 -8.25 8.75 -0.78
N MET A 166 -8.23 8.95 0.53
CA MET A 166 -9.42 9.15 1.37
C MET A 166 -10.20 10.41 0.94
N MET A 167 -9.50 11.54 0.76
CA MET A 167 -10.14 12.81 0.43
C MET A 167 -10.55 12.93 -1.05
N ALA A 168 -10.19 11.96 -1.89
CA ALA A 168 -10.34 12.01 -3.35
C ALA A 168 -11.77 12.33 -3.81
N LEU A 169 -12.80 11.75 -3.17
CA LEU A 169 -14.19 12.01 -3.58
C LEU A 169 -14.64 13.42 -3.20
N LEU A 170 -14.28 13.88 -2.00
CA LEU A 170 -14.61 15.21 -1.48
C LEU A 170 -13.93 16.31 -2.31
N GLU A 171 -12.65 16.15 -2.64
CA GLU A 171 -11.93 17.13 -3.47
C GLU A 171 -12.43 17.22 -4.91
N TYR A 172 -13.04 16.15 -5.41
CA TYR A 172 -13.67 16.09 -6.73
C TYR A 172 -15.21 16.16 -6.66
N GLU A 173 -15.77 16.77 -5.61
CA GLU A 173 -17.20 16.86 -5.34
C GLU A 173 -18.02 17.33 -6.56
N TYR A 174 -17.54 18.34 -7.29
CA TYR A 174 -18.21 18.82 -8.50
C TYR A 174 -18.37 17.70 -9.55
N LEU A 175 -17.33 16.90 -9.79
CA LEU A 175 -17.42 15.76 -10.71
C LEU A 175 -18.35 14.68 -10.17
N VAL A 176 -18.43 14.51 -8.85
CA VAL A 176 -19.31 13.53 -8.21
C VAL A 176 -20.78 13.92 -8.35
N LYS A 177 -21.11 15.20 -8.16
CA LYS A 177 -22.50 15.69 -8.13
C LYS A 177 -23.07 16.08 -9.49
N LYS A 178 -22.24 16.67 -10.36
CA LYS A 178 -22.72 17.46 -11.51
C LYS A 178 -22.34 16.90 -12.87
N VAL A 179 -21.46 15.88 -12.92
CA VAL A 179 -20.96 15.33 -14.18
C VAL A 179 -21.26 13.83 -14.25
N VAL A 180 -21.67 13.35 -15.42
CA VAL A 180 -21.77 11.90 -15.69
C VAL A 180 -20.36 11.33 -15.80
N PHE A 181 -19.77 10.99 -14.65
CA PHE A 181 -18.38 10.58 -14.54
C PHE A 181 -18.23 9.27 -13.77
N LYS A 182 -17.23 8.46 -14.15
CA LYS A 182 -16.90 7.21 -13.44
C LYS A 182 -16.12 7.53 -12.16
N ILE A 183 -16.83 7.94 -11.11
CA ILE A 183 -16.24 8.38 -9.83
C ILE A 183 -15.36 7.32 -9.13
N SER A 184 -15.48 6.03 -9.48
CA SER A 184 -14.62 4.94 -9.00
C SER A 184 -13.14 5.11 -9.33
N ILE A 185 -12.80 5.96 -10.30
CA ILE A 185 -11.42 6.21 -10.69
C ILE A 185 -10.75 7.33 -9.87
N LEU A 186 -11.50 8.09 -9.06
CA LEU A 186 -10.97 9.25 -8.34
C LEU A 186 -9.90 8.89 -7.29
N PRO A 187 -10.08 7.84 -6.45
CA PRO A 187 -9.05 7.48 -5.47
C PRO A 187 -7.71 7.10 -6.12
N ILE A 188 -7.74 6.31 -7.20
CA ILE A 188 -6.49 5.90 -7.88
C ILE A 188 -5.78 7.06 -8.58
N ILE A 189 -6.49 8.09 -9.04
CA ILE A 189 -5.90 9.31 -9.60
C ILE A 189 -4.99 9.98 -8.57
N LYS A 190 -5.49 10.11 -7.33
CA LYS A 190 -4.75 10.70 -6.21
C LYS A 190 -3.53 9.87 -5.80
N ILE A 191 -3.69 8.54 -5.78
CA ILE A 191 -2.60 7.62 -5.40
C ILE A 191 -1.49 7.64 -6.46
N ILE A 192 -1.83 7.61 -7.75
CA ILE A 192 -0.84 7.73 -8.84
C ILE A 192 -0.12 9.08 -8.80
N ALA A 193 -0.84 10.17 -8.48
CA ALA A 193 -0.21 11.48 -8.33
C ALA A 193 0.83 11.50 -7.19
N ALA A 194 0.53 10.86 -6.05
CA ALA A 194 1.48 10.68 -4.96
C ALA A 194 2.68 9.79 -5.34
N THR A 195 2.50 8.83 -6.27
CA THR A 195 3.60 7.98 -6.78
C THR A 195 4.70 8.82 -7.46
N PHE A 196 4.40 9.99 -8.02
CA PHE A 196 5.44 10.85 -8.63
C PHE A 196 6.43 11.38 -7.58
N ILE A 197 5.94 11.75 -6.40
CA ILE A 197 6.76 12.23 -5.28
C ILE A 197 7.53 11.05 -4.69
N HIS A 198 6.87 9.89 -4.54
CA HIS A 198 7.50 8.65 -4.12
C HIS A 198 8.69 8.26 -5.01
N GLY A 199 8.52 8.31 -6.34
CA GLY A 199 9.58 8.00 -7.29
C GLY A 199 10.80 8.92 -7.14
N PHE A 200 10.57 10.20 -6.84
CA PHE A 200 11.66 11.13 -6.51
C PHE A 200 12.39 10.73 -5.22
N PHE A 201 11.67 10.39 -4.15
CA PHE A 201 12.29 9.98 -2.89
C PHE A 201 13.00 8.62 -2.97
N VAL A 202 12.52 7.70 -3.80
CA VAL A 202 13.24 6.47 -4.14
C VAL A 202 14.57 6.81 -4.81
N LEU A 203 14.60 7.75 -5.76
CA LEU A 203 15.85 8.19 -6.39
C LEU A 203 16.81 8.81 -5.37
N VAL A 204 16.31 9.66 -4.46
CA VAL A 204 17.11 10.25 -3.38
C VAL A 204 17.69 9.17 -2.46
N LEU A 205 16.90 8.17 -2.07
CA LEU A 205 17.37 7.02 -1.29
C LEU A 205 18.50 6.28 -2.00
N LEU A 206 18.36 6.01 -3.30
CA LEU A 206 19.40 5.32 -4.08
C LEU A 206 20.69 6.14 -4.18
N ILE A 207 20.59 7.46 -4.34
CA ILE A 207 21.74 8.36 -4.36
C ILE A 207 22.45 8.36 -3.00
N ILE A 208 21.71 8.46 -1.90
CA ILE A 208 22.25 8.39 -0.54
C ILE A 208 22.95 7.05 -0.33
N ALA A 209 22.28 5.94 -0.64
CA ALA A 209 22.84 4.59 -0.52
C ALA A 209 24.16 4.45 -1.31
N TRP A 210 24.19 4.97 -2.54
CA TRP A 210 25.38 4.95 -3.38
C TRP A 210 26.56 5.74 -2.78
N PHE A 211 26.33 6.94 -2.24
CA PHE A 211 27.37 7.72 -1.55
C PHE A 211 27.97 7.02 -0.33
N TYR A 212 27.20 6.15 0.32
CA TYR A 212 27.65 5.33 1.45
C TYR A 212 28.19 3.96 1.03
N GLY A 213 28.42 3.71 -0.26
CA GLY A 213 29.02 2.47 -0.77
C GLY A 213 28.02 1.33 -1.03
N PHE A 214 26.72 1.56 -0.84
CA PHE A 214 25.66 0.60 -1.20
C PHE A 214 25.25 0.81 -2.66
N THR A 215 25.97 0.17 -3.57
CA THR A 215 25.68 0.23 -5.01
C THR A 215 24.43 -0.59 -5.36
N PRO A 216 23.58 -0.14 -6.31
CA PRO A 216 22.45 -0.92 -6.78
C PRO A 216 22.86 -2.33 -7.20
N SER A 217 22.16 -3.32 -6.65
CA SER A 217 22.34 -4.74 -6.96
C SER A 217 21.07 -5.32 -7.58
N LEU A 218 21.06 -6.60 -7.95
CA LEU A 218 19.84 -7.26 -8.42
C LEU A 218 18.70 -7.17 -7.39
N TYR A 219 19.03 -7.18 -6.09
CA TYR A 219 18.06 -7.02 -5.00
C TYR A 219 17.37 -5.64 -5.02
N THR A 220 18.03 -4.60 -5.56
CA THR A 220 17.48 -3.25 -5.64
C THR A 220 16.27 -3.16 -6.57
N LEU A 221 16.12 -4.10 -7.51
CA LEU A 221 14.92 -4.22 -8.34
C LEU A 221 13.65 -4.47 -7.51
N GLN A 222 13.79 -5.05 -6.31
CA GLN A 222 12.66 -5.28 -5.42
C GLN A 222 12.02 -3.98 -4.90
N ILE A 223 12.70 -2.83 -5.00
CA ILE A 223 12.06 -1.54 -4.68
C ILE A 223 10.82 -1.31 -5.54
N PHE A 224 10.82 -1.73 -6.81
CA PHE A 224 9.64 -1.63 -7.67
C PHE A 224 8.52 -2.54 -7.17
N TYR A 225 8.87 -3.76 -6.75
CA TYR A 225 7.92 -4.70 -6.16
C TYR A 225 7.32 -4.15 -4.86
N TYR A 226 8.13 -3.68 -3.92
CA TYR A 226 7.65 -3.14 -2.64
C TYR A 226 6.90 -1.80 -2.82
N SER A 227 7.28 -0.97 -3.80
CA SER A 227 6.49 0.20 -4.22
C SER A 227 5.11 -0.19 -4.75
N PHE A 228 5.04 -1.27 -5.54
CA PHE A 228 3.79 -1.82 -6.03
C PHE A 228 2.94 -2.40 -4.89
N CYS A 229 3.54 -3.14 -3.95
CA CYS A 229 2.88 -3.60 -2.73
C CYS A 229 2.26 -2.41 -1.98
N MET A 230 3.02 -1.34 -1.75
CA MET A 230 2.52 -0.13 -1.10
C MET A 230 1.37 0.52 -1.88
N PHE A 231 1.50 0.63 -3.20
CA PHE A 231 0.45 1.16 -4.07
C PHE A 231 -0.86 0.40 -3.92
N VAL A 232 -0.81 -0.93 -3.96
CA VAL A 232 -2.02 -1.77 -3.85
C VAL A 232 -2.60 -1.71 -2.44
N LEU A 233 -1.77 -1.72 -1.39
CA LEU A 233 -2.22 -1.57 -0.01
C LEU A 233 -2.94 -0.23 0.21
N VAL A 234 -2.35 0.88 -0.24
CA VAL A 234 -2.98 2.19 -0.12
C VAL A 234 -4.28 2.24 -0.93
N LEU A 235 -4.31 1.67 -2.14
CA LEU A 235 -5.53 1.60 -2.96
C LEU A 235 -6.64 0.83 -2.24
N ALA A 236 -6.32 -0.31 -1.65
CA ALA A 236 -7.24 -1.14 -0.88
C ALA A 236 -7.88 -0.37 0.28
N VAL A 237 -7.07 0.31 1.08
CA VAL A 237 -7.54 1.09 2.23
C VAL A 237 -8.32 2.33 1.76
N SER A 238 -7.84 3.01 0.71
CA SER A 238 -8.43 4.24 0.18
C SER A 238 -9.86 4.06 -0.30
N TYR A 239 -10.21 2.91 -0.90
CA TYR A 239 -11.61 2.65 -1.30
C TYR A 239 -12.55 2.55 -0.10
N THR A 240 -12.08 2.01 1.01
CA THR A 240 -12.86 1.99 2.25
C THR A 240 -12.96 3.39 2.82
N THR A 241 -11.82 4.05 3.05
CA THR A 241 -11.77 5.34 3.75
C THR A 241 -12.45 6.46 2.96
N CYS A 242 -12.28 6.53 1.64
CA CYS A 242 -12.96 7.55 0.82
C CYS A 242 -14.48 7.38 0.81
N SER A 243 -14.98 6.16 0.96
CA SER A 243 -16.42 5.90 1.06
C SER A 243 -16.96 6.31 2.41
N VAL A 244 -16.23 6.05 3.49
CA VAL A 244 -16.69 6.31 4.87
C VAL A 244 -16.58 7.79 5.22
N VAL A 245 -15.53 8.50 4.78
CA VAL A 245 -15.31 9.91 5.14
C VAL A 245 -16.44 10.84 4.67
N ILE A 246 -17.17 10.46 3.61
CA ILE A 246 -18.35 11.20 3.13
C ILE A 246 -19.46 11.23 4.18
N TYR A 247 -19.62 10.14 4.94
CA TYR A 247 -20.65 9.99 5.98
C TYR A 247 -20.13 10.41 7.35
N PHE A 248 -18.83 10.24 7.59
CA PHE A 248 -18.18 10.49 8.86
C PHE A 248 -16.92 11.32 8.66
N ARG A 249 -17.07 12.65 8.71
CA ARG A 249 -15.99 13.61 8.40
C ARG A 249 -14.82 13.55 9.38
N ASP A 250 -15.06 13.14 10.63
CA ASP A 250 -14.01 13.00 11.64
C ASP A 250 -13.03 11.85 11.33
N LEU A 251 -13.35 10.98 10.37
CA LEU A 251 -12.43 9.95 9.89
C LEU A 251 -11.09 10.56 9.45
N GLN A 252 -11.08 11.77 8.88
CA GLN A 252 -9.83 12.42 8.48
C GLN A 252 -8.90 12.64 9.68
N GLN A 253 -9.44 13.14 10.80
CA GLN A 253 -8.64 13.38 12.00
C GLN A 253 -8.18 12.07 12.63
N ILE A 254 -9.05 11.06 12.67
CA ILE A 254 -8.71 9.72 13.18
C ILE A 254 -7.58 9.11 12.36
N VAL A 255 -7.64 9.20 11.03
CA VAL A 255 -6.57 8.68 10.15
C VAL A 255 -5.27 9.45 10.38
N ASN A 256 -5.30 10.78 10.53
CA ASN A 256 -4.10 11.57 10.81
C ASN A 256 -3.43 11.17 12.13
N ILE A 257 -4.21 10.97 13.20
CA ILE A 257 -3.72 10.48 14.49
C ILE A 257 -3.15 9.07 14.34
N ALA A 258 -3.86 8.18 13.62
CA ALA A 258 -3.42 6.82 13.37
C ALA A 258 -2.10 6.77 12.58
N LEU A 259 -1.89 7.69 11.62
CA LEU A 259 -0.62 7.84 10.92
C LEU A 259 0.49 8.28 11.87
N GLN A 260 0.23 9.26 12.74
CA GLN A 260 1.22 9.70 13.72
C GLN A 260 1.68 8.54 14.64
N ILE A 261 0.74 7.72 15.12
CA ILE A 261 1.05 6.52 15.91
C ILE A 261 1.75 5.46 15.03
N GLY A 262 1.28 5.27 13.81
CA GLY A 262 1.77 4.26 12.86
C GLY A 262 3.24 4.43 12.49
N MET A 263 3.76 5.67 12.48
CA MET A 263 5.18 5.97 12.28
C MET A 263 6.06 5.27 13.33
N TRP A 264 5.59 5.21 14.58
CA TRP A 264 6.29 4.58 15.69
C TRP A 264 5.96 3.09 15.83
N ALA A 265 4.75 2.68 15.45
CA ALA A 265 4.33 1.28 15.47
C ALA A 265 4.96 0.43 14.34
N THR A 266 5.47 1.08 13.29
CA THR A 266 6.23 0.46 12.20
C THR A 266 7.72 0.66 12.47
N PRO A 267 8.62 -0.30 12.16
CA PRO A 267 10.06 -0.16 12.38
C PRO A 267 10.72 0.81 11.39
N VAL A 268 10.22 2.05 11.30
CA VAL A 268 10.76 3.11 10.42
C VAL A 268 12.02 3.72 11.05
N LEU A 269 11.91 4.12 12.32
CA LEU A 269 12.97 4.81 13.06
C LEU A 269 13.83 3.86 13.93
N TRP A 270 13.40 2.61 14.07
CA TRP A 270 13.99 1.61 14.96
C TRP A 270 14.08 0.25 14.27
N ASN A 271 15.00 -0.60 14.73
CA ASN A 271 15.30 -1.89 14.12
C ASN A 271 14.45 -3.01 14.74
N LEU A 272 13.83 -3.85 13.91
CA LEU A 272 12.98 -4.94 14.38
C LEU A 272 13.76 -6.00 15.19
N GLY A 273 15.01 -6.26 14.84
CA GLY A 273 15.90 -7.22 15.46
C GLY A 273 16.30 -6.90 16.90
N SER A 274 16.12 -5.67 17.39
CA SER A 274 16.42 -5.32 18.79
C SER A 274 15.38 -5.86 19.79
N PHE A 275 14.26 -6.38 19.32
CA PHE A 275 13.17 -6.88 20.15
C PHE A 275 13.20 -8.41 20.30
N SER A 276 12.56 -8.93 21.35
CA SER A 276 12.36 -10.38 21.52
C SER A 276 11.54 -10.98 20.36
N LYS A 277 11.75 -12.28 20.07
CA LYS A 277 11.03 -12.98 18.97
C LYS A 277 9.49 -12.83 19.06
N LYS A 278 8.93 -12.83 20.28
CA LYS A 278 7.48 -12.63 20.51
C LYS A 278 7.03 -11.22 20.13
N ALA A 279 7.77 -10.20 20.54
CA ALA A 279 7.48 -8.81 20.18
C ALA A 279 7.62 -8.57 18.67
N GLN A 280 8.64 -9.16 18.03
CA GLN A 280 8.77 -9.13 16.57
C GLN A 280 7.56 -9.73 15.87
N MET A 281 7.04 -10.86 16.35
CA MET A 281 5.85 -11.50 15.78
C MET A 281 4.60 -10.60 15.88
N LEU A 282 4.42 -9.89 17.00
CA LEU A 282 3.31 -8.94 17.17
C LEU A 282 3.42 -7.75 16.22
N VAL A 283 4.63 -7.19 16.08
CA VAL A 283 4.88 -6.06 15.17
C VAL A 283 4.63 -6.47 13.72
N LYS A 284 5.08 -7.66 13.31
CA LYS A 284 4.91 -8.20 11.94
C LYS A 284 3.45 -8.41 11.50
N ILE A 285 2.47 -8.29 12.41
CA ILE A 285 1.04 -8.24 12.05
C ILE A 285 0.72 -6.98 11.23
N ASN A 286 1.44 -5.88 11.45
CA ASN A 286 1.28 -4.68 10.65
C ASN A 286 1.84 -4.89 9.23
N PRO A 287 1.02 -4.82 8.16
CA PRO A 287 1.48 -5.09 6.79
C PRO A 287 2.51 -4.07 6.28
N LEU A 288 2.63 -2.89 6.90
CA LEU A 288 3.66 -1.90 6.55
C LEU A 288 5.07 -2.37 6.93
N VAL A 289 5.20 -3.25 7.92
CA VAL A 289 6.48 -3.82 8.33
C VAL A 289 7.12 -4.57 7.17
N TYR A 290 6.32 -5.37 6.45
CA TYR A 290 6.79 -6.10 5.27
C TYR A 290 7.38 -5.18 4.20
N ILE A 291 6.78 -4.01 3.98
CA ILE A 291 7.24 -3.06 2.96
C ILE A 291 8.50 -2.33 3.46
N VAL A 292 8.51 -1.86 4.72
CA VAL A 292 9.64 -1.14 5.29
C VAL A 292 10.89 -2.01 5.35
N GLU A 293 10.76 -3.24 5.85
CA GLU A 293 11.87 -4.21 5.84
C GLU A 293 12.25 -4.58 4.40
N GLY A 294 11.28 -4.72 3.50
CA GLY A 294 11.55 -4.96 2.08
C GLY A 294 12.40 -3.89 1.39
N TYR A 295 12.22 -2.62 1.74
CA TYR A 295 13.10 -1.54 1.27
C TYR A 295 14.51 -1.70 1.80
N ARG A 296 14.68 -2.11 3.06
CA ARG A 296 15.98 -2.39 3.66
C ARG A 296 16.66 -3.58 2.98
N SER A 297 15.93 -4.65 2.74
CA SER A 297 16.43 -5.84 2.05
C SER A 297 16.85 -5.54 0.61
N ALA A 298 16.14 -4.63 -0.07
CA ALA A 298 16.48 -4.20 -1.43
C ALA A 298 17.74 -3.31 -1.51
N ILE A 299 18.07 -2.59 -0.43
CA ILE A 299 19.22 -1.66 -0.38
C ILE A 299 20.47 -2.35 0.17
N TYR A 300 20.39 -3.03 1.32
CA TYR A 300 21.58 -3.50 2.02
C TYR A 300 21.52 -4.92 2.60
N GLU A 301 20.34 -5.48 2.94
CA GLU A 301 20.29 -6.84 3.56
C GLU A 301 20.40 -7.96 2.53
N LYS A 302 20.12 -7.67 1.25
CA LYS A 302 20.26 -8.60 0.13
C LYS A 302 19.49 -9.91 0.33
N GLN A 303 18.25 -9.80 0.77
CA GLN A 303 17.30 -10.91 0.83
C GLN A 303 16.19 -10.71 -0.20
N TRP A 304 15.82 -11.79 -0.90
CA TRP A 304 14.69 -11.75 -1.81
C TRP A 304 13.35 -11.91 -1.09
N PHE A 305 12.30 -11.28 -1.61
CA PHE A 305 10.95 -11.33 -1.02
C PHE A 305 10.41 -12.76 -0.93
N TRP A 306 10.82 -13.67 -1.82
CA TRP A 306 10.42 -15.07 -1.76
C TRP A 306 11.15 -15.88 -0.69
N GLU A 307 12.28 -15.39 -0.16
CA GLU A 307 12.98 -16.03 0.97
C GLU A 307 12.16 -15.91 2.26
N ASP A 308 11.52 -14.77 2.50
CA ASP A 308 10.50 -14.62 3.56
C ASP A 308 9.09 -14.89 3.02
N PHE A 309 8.89 -16.12 2.55
CA PHE A 309 7.64 -16.58 1.94
C PHE A 309 6.40 -16.32 2.82
N TYR A 310 6.51 -16.51 4.14
CA TYR A 310 5.39 -16.33 5.06
C TYR A 310 4.96 -14.86 5.17
N SER A 311 5.89 -13.92 5.30
CA SER A 311 5.56 -12.49 5.36
C SER A 311 4.98 -11.99 4.03
N THR A 312 5.54 -12.46 2.90
CA THR A 312 5.01 -12.18 1.55
C THR A 312 3.56 -12.65 1.40
N MET A 313 3.29 -13.89 1.81
CA MET A 313 1.95 -14.47 1.73
C MET A 313 0.95 -13.70 2.59
N TYR A 314 1.32 -13.47 3.84
CA TYR A 314 0.51 -12.74 4.81
C TYR A 314 0.14 -11.34 4.28
N PHE A 315 1.14 -10.61 3.77
CA PHE A 315 0.94 -9.29 3.19
C PHE A 315 -0.10 -9.28 2.07
N TRP A 316 0.03 -10.17 1.09
CA TRP A 316 -0.88 -10.20 -0.07
C TRP A 316 -2.29 -10.64 0.31
N ILE A 317 -2.43 -11.62 1.22
CA ILE A 317 -3.74 -12.05 1.72
C ILE A 317 -4.46 -10.89 2.41
N ILE A 318 -3.79 -10.18 3.33
CA ILE A 318 -4.37 -9.04 4.03
C ILE A 318 -4.73 -7.92 3.04
N THR A 319 -3.81 -7.59 2.12
CA THR A 319 -4.00 -6.52 1.14
C THR A 319 -5.19 -6.81 0.20
N ILE A 320 -5.29 -8.03 -0.33
CA ILE A 320 -6.41 -8.45 -1.19
C ILE A 320 -7.71 -8.47 -0.39
N GLY A 321 -7.67 -8.94 0.87
CA GLY A 321 -8.82 -8.93 1.77
C GLY A 321 -9.35 -7.51 1.99
N LEU A 322 -8.46 -6.58 2.32
CA LEU A 322 -8.78 -5.16 2.48
C LEU A 322 -9.33 -4.55 1.17
N PHE A 323 -8.77 -4.91 0.02
CA PHE A 323 -9.24 -4.42 -1.28
C PHE A 323 -10.67 -4.92 -1.56
N CYS A 324 -10.94 -6.20 -1.27
CA CYS A 324 -12.28 -6.77 -1.44
C CYS A 324 -13.29 -6.11 -0.51
N ILE A 325 -12.95 -5.89 0.76
CA ILE A 325 -13.78 -5.17 1.73
C ILE A 325 -14.04 -3.74 1.22
N GLY A 326 -12.99 -3.02 0.81
CA GLY A 326 -13.09 -1.67 0.28
C GLY A 326 -13.95 -1.58 -0.97
N ALA A 327 -13.79 -2.49 -1.92
CA ALA A 327 -14.62 -2.55 -3.13
C ALA A 327 -16.11 -2.80 -2.80
N LEU A 328 -16.38 -3.66 -1.81
CA LEU A 328 -17.74 -3.95 -1.35
C LEU A 328 -18.39 -2.76 -0.64
N VAL A 329 -17.67 -2.12 0.27
CA VAL A 329 -18.11 -0.91 0.97
C VAL A 329 -18.36 0.21 -0.04
N TYR A 330 -17.39 0.47 -0.93
CA TYR A 330 -17.50 1.47 -1.98
C TYR A 330 -18.73 1.26 -2.85
N LYS A 331 -18.93 0.04 -3.38
CA LYS A 331 -20.08 -0.25 -4.24
C LYS A 331 -21.41 -0.09 -3.51
N ARG A 332 -21.47 -0.42 -2.22
CA ARG A 332 -22.68 -0.29 -1.40
C ARG A 332 -23.03 1.18 -1.14
N LEU A 333 -22.03 2.01 -0.82
CA LEU A 333 -22.24 3.41 -0.44
C LEU A 333 -22.33 4.34 -1.66
N LYS A 334 -21.69 4.00 -2.79
CA LYS A 334 -21.64 4.80 -4.03
C LYS A 334 -22.99 5.35 -4.50
N VAL A 335 -24.08 4.60 -4.30
CA VAL A 335 -25.43 4.97 -4.75
C VAL A 335 -25.92 6.26 -4.10
N HIS A 336 -25.44 6.59 -2.90
CA HIS A 336 -25.91 7.72 -2.09
C HIS A 336 -24.91 8.88 -2.01
N PHE A 337 -23.72 8.77 -2.63
CA PHE A 337 -22.69 9.81 -2.52
C PHE A 337 -23.17 11.18 -2.99
N ALA A 338 -23.86 11.24 -4.13
CA ALA A 338 -24.32 12.51 -4.71
C ALA A 338 -25.43 13.19 -3.89
N ASP A 339 -26.17 12.43 -3.08
CA ASP A 339 -27.27 12.94 -2.26
C ASP A 339 -26.78 13.49 -0.90
N ILE A 340 -25.65 12.97 -0.40
CA ILE A 340 -25.12 13.27 0.94
C ILE A 340 -24.05 14.34 0.91
N MET A 341 -23.19 14.27 -0.10
CA MET A 341 -22.26 15.36 -0.35
C MET A 341 -23.09 16.60 -0.64
#